data_AF-A0A957STR1-F1
#
_entry.id   AF-A0A957STR1-F1
#
_cell.length_a   1.000
_cell.length_b   1.000
_cell.length_c   1.000
_cell.angle_alpha   90.00
_cell.angle_beta   90.00
_cell.angle_gamma   90.00
#
_symmetry.space_group_name_H-M   'P 1'
#
loop_
_entity.id
_entity.type
_entity.pdbx_description
1 polymer ?
#
loop_
_entity_poly.entity_id
_entity_poly.type
_entity_poly.pdbx_seq_one_letter_code
_entity_poly.pdbx_strand_id
1 'polypeptide(L)'
;MNIWLIMLAGGLITFGMRFSLIYLFGKFEISETLRRALHYVPPAVLSAIIFPELLIRNSSLDISLGNTRLLAGLVAILTAWFSRSTLLTILVGMAALFLMQWL
;
A
#
# COMPACT_ATOMS: atom_id res chain seq x y z
N MET A 1 31.00 -9.56 -4.28
CA MET A 1 29.82 -9.44 -5.15
C MET A 1 29.71 -7.98 -5.58
N ASN A 2 29.99 -7.65 -6.84
CA ASN A 2 30.01 -6.24 -7.28
C ASN A 2 28.58 -5.70 -7.38
N ILE A 3 28.31 -4.55 -6.74
CA ILE A 3 27.00 -3.87 -6.71
C ILE A 3 26.42 -3.69 -8.13
N TRP A 4 27.30 -3.45 -9.10
CA TRP A 4 26.97 -3.40 -10.54
C TRP A 4 26.22 -4.64 -11.05
N LEU A 5 26.64 -5.83 -10.63
CA LEU A 5 26.02 -7.08 -11.07
C LEU A 5 24.62 -7.25 -10.46
N ILE A 6 24.42 -6.81 -9.22
CA ILE A 6 23.11 -6.81 -8.55
C ILE A 6 22.15 -5.82 -9.22
N MET A 7 22.62 -4.60 -9.54
CA MET A 7 21.80 -3.61 -10.23
C MET A 7 21.36 -4.09 -11.61
N LEU A 8 22.29 -4.67 -12.39
CA LEU A 8 22.00 -5.15 -13.73
C LEU A 8 21.06 -6.36 -13.69
N ALA A 9 21.31 -7.32 -12.79
CA ALA A 9 20.42 -8.46 -12.59
C ALA A 9 19.02 -8.04 -12.12
N GLY A 10 18.91 -7.15 -11.13
CA GLY A 10 17.62 -6.66 -10.63
C GLY A 10 16.84 -5.87 -11.69
N GLY A 11 17.53 -5.08 -12.50
CA GLY A 11 16.96 -4.39 -13.66
C GLY A 11 16.42 -5.38 -14.68
N LEU A 12 17.20 -6.40 -15.04
CA LEU A 12 16.80 -7.43 -16.00
C LEU A 12 15.58 -8.23 -15.52
N ILE A 13 15.55 -8.61 -14.24
CA ILE A 13 14.44 -9.34 -13.63
C ILE A 13 13.17 -8.49 -13.64
N THR A 14 13.25 -7.24 -13.19
CA THR A 14 12.11 -6.32 -13.16
C THR A 14 11.57 -6.05 -14.57
N PHE A 15 12.48 -5.82 -15.52
CA PHE A 15 12.15 -5.62 -16.92
C PHE A 15 11.49 -6.88 -17.51
N GLY A 16 12.08 -8.06 -17.29
CA GLY A 16 11.55 -9.34 -17.75
C GLY A 16 10.15 -9.62 -17.19
N MET A 17 9.91 -9.34 -15.91
CA MET A 17 8.60 -9.52 -15.28
C MET A 17 7.56 -8.58 -15.90
N ARG A 18 7.89 -7.29 -16.09
CA ARG A 18 6.99 -6.33 -16.76
C ARG A 18 6.73 -6.68 -18.22
N PHE A 19 7.79 -7.05 -18.95
CA PHE A 19 7.70 -7.39 -20.37
C PHE A 19 6.92 -8.68 -20.59
N SER A 20 7.10 -9.69 -19.72
CA SER A 20 6.34 -10.94 -19.75
C SER A 20 4.84 -10.68 -19.63
N LEU A 21 4.42 -9.79 -18.71
CA LEU A 21 3.02 -9.39 -18.60
C LEU A 21 2.55 -8.72 -19.90
N ILE A 22 3.24 -7.69 -20.39
CA ILE A 22 2.83 -6.95 -21.61
C ILE A 22 2.73 -7.87 -22.83
N TYR A 23 3.68 -8.79 -23.01
CA TYR A 23 3.69 -9.75 -24.12
C TYR A 23 2.56 -10.79 -23.99
N LEU A 24 2.25 -11.23 -22.77
CA LEU A 24 1.13 -12.13 -22.50
C LEU A 24 -0.22 -11.45 -22.79
N PHE A 25 -0.36 -10.17 -22.43
CA PHE A 25 -1.52 -9.32 -22.75
C PHE A 25 -1.74 -9.12 -24.26
N GLY A 26 -0.69 -9.23 -25.09
CA GLY A 26 -0.78 -9.08 -26.54
C GLY A 26 -1.06 -10.37 -27.32
N LYS A 27 -0.89 -11.56 -26.70
CA LYS A 27 -1.07 -12.86 -27.37
C LYS A 27 -2.26 -13.68 -26.90
N PHE A 28 -2.75 -13.44 -25.68
CA PHE A 28 -3.93 -14.12 -25.16
C PHE A 28 -5.07 -13.11 -24.99
N GLU A 29 -6.25 -13.41 -25.53
CA GLU A 29 -7.49 -12.71 -25.16
C GLU A 29 -7.77 -13.02 -23.69
N ILE A 30 -7.29 -12.14 -22.82
CA ILE A 30 -7.49 -12.25 -21.38
C ILE A 30 -8.99 -12.14 -21.11
N SER A 31 -9.53 -13.13 -20.38
CA SER A 31 -10.94 -13.11 -19.98
C SER A 31 -11.24 -11.82 -19.21
N GLU A 32 -12.42 -11.25 -19.43
CA GLU A 32 -12.79 -9.96 -18.85
C GLU A 32 -12.68 -9.97 -17.31
N THR A 33 -12.90 -11.13 -16.69
CA THR A 33 -12.69 -11.39 -15.26
C THR A 33 -11.25 -11.14 -14.81
N LEU A 34 -10.25 -11.64 -15.54
CA LEU A 34 -8.85 -11.49 -15.17
C LEU A 34 -8.36 -10.05 -15.38
N ARG A 35 -8.84 -9.35 -16.42
CA ARG A 35 -8.57 -7.92 -16.62
C ARG A 35 -9.13 -7.08 -15.46
N ARG A 36 -10.37 -7.36 -15.02
CA ARG A 36 -10.97 -6.70 -13.86
C ARG A 36 -10.18 -7.00 -12.60
N ALA A 37 -9.80 -8.25 -12.35
CA ALA A 37 -8.99 -8.63 -11.19
C ALA A 37 -7.65 -7.89 -11.14
N LEU A 38 -6.95 -7.77 -12.27
CA LEU A 38 -5.67 -7.05 -12.36
C LEU A 38 -5.79 -5.56 -12.06
N HIS A 39 -6.93 -4.93 -12.37
CA HIS A 39 -7.19 -3.52 -12.02
C HIS A 39 -7.33 -3.31 -10.50
N TYR A 40 -7.77 -4.33 -9.75
CA TYR A 40 -7.89 -4.28 -8.30
C TYR A 40 -6.59 -4.64 -7.56
N VAL A 41 -5.57 -5.13 -8.24
CA VAL A 41 -4.29 -5.49 -7.61
C VAL A 41 -3.64 -4.30 -6.91
N PRO A 42 -3.47 -3.11 -7.54
CA PRO A 42 -2.84 -1.98 -6.86
C PRO A 42 -3.54 -1.54 -5.56
N PRO A 43 -4.86 -1.28 -5.53
CA PRO A 43 -5.53 -0.89 -4.28
C PRO A 43 -5.57 -2.03 -3.24
N ALA A 44 -5.66 -3.30 -3.67
CA ALA A 44 -5.63 -4.45 -2.76
C ALA A 44 -4.27 -4.60 -2.07
N VAL A 45 -3.18 -4.46 -2.82
CA VAL A 45 -1.82 -4.52 -2.28
C VAL A 45 -1.56 -3.39 -1.30
N LEU A 46 -1.96 -2.15 -1.62
CA LEU A 46 -1.83 -1.02 -0.69
C LEU A 46 -2.61 -1.28 0.60
N SER A 47 -3.84 -1.76 0.49
CA SER A 47 -4.68 -2.11 1.64
C SER A 47 -4.04 -3.21 2.50
N ALA A 48 -3.47 -4.24 1.86
CA ALA A 48 -2.82 -5.35 2.53
C ALA A 48 -1.51 -4.95 3.24
N ILE A 49 -0.83 -3.88 2.79
CA ILE A 49 0.35 -3.33 3.46
C ILE A 49 -0.05 -2.44 4.64
N ILE A 50 -1.04 -1.57 4.45
CA ILE A 50 -1.46 -0.59 5.45
C ILE A 50 -2.17 -1.27 6.63
N PHE A 51 -2.99 -2.29 6.37
CA PHE A 51 -3.77 -2.99 7.40
C PHE A 51 -2.92 -3.54 8.56
N PRO A 52 -1.90 -4.40 8.34
CA PRO A 52 -1.06 -4.89 9.41
C PRO A 52 -0.25 -3.77 10.08
N GLU A 53 0.14 -2.73 9.35
CA GLU A 53 0.89 -1.61 9.90
C GLU A 53 0.08 -0.82 10.95
N LEU A 54 -1.26 -0.79 10.82
CA LEU A 54 -2.16 -0.15 11.78
C LEU A 54 -2.49 -1.05 12.98
N LEU A 55 -2.68 -2.36 12.76
CA LEU A 55 -3.24 -3.29 13.74
C LEU A 55 -2.19 -4.09 14.54
N ILE A 56 -1.02 -4.33 13.96
CA ILE A 56 0.02 -5.18 14.57
C ILE A 56 1.10 -4.28 15.17
N ARG A 57 1.28 -4.39 16.50
CA ARG A 57 2.35 -3.71 17.21
C ARG A 57 3.07 -4.72 18.10
N ASN A 58 4.40 -4.77 18.03
CA ASN A 58 5.22 -5.69 18.84
C ASN A 58 4.76 -7.15 18.77
N SER A 59 4.39 -7.64 17.59
CA SER A 59 3.91 -9.02 17.34
C SER A 59 2.60 -9.42 18.04
N SER A 60 1.89 -8.49 18.68
CA SER A 60 0.53 -8.69 19.18
C SER A 60 -0.49 -7.83 18.43
N LEU A 61 -1.72 -8.33 18.35
CA LEU A 61 -2.87 -7.55 17.89
C LEU A 61 -3.21 -6.54 18.97
N ASP A 62 -2.91 -5.27 18.70
CA ASP A 62 -3.17 -4.17 19.63
C ASP A 62 -4.35 -3.34 19.12
N ILE A 63 -5.55 -3.88 19.36
CA ILE A 63 -6.84 -3.22 19.08
C ILE A 63 -7.24 -2.30 20.26
N SER A 64 -6.33 -2.09 21.22
CA SER A 64 -6.60 -1.21 22.35
C SER A 64 -6.72 0.25 21.89
N LEU A 65 -7.55 1.03 22.59
CA LEU A 65 -7.65 2.48 22.43
C LEU A 65 -6.33 3.21 22.78
N GLY A 66 -5.34 2.50 23.34
CA GLY A 66 -3.98 3.00 23.51
C GLY A 66 -3.12 2.94 22.24
N ASN A 67 -3.60 2.31 21.16
CA ASN A 67 -2.86 2.27 19.90
C ASN A 67 -3.09 3.55 19.09
N THR A 68 -2.25 4.55 19.36
CA THR A 68 -2.15 5.82 18.64
C THR A 68 -2.19 5.69 17.12
N ARG A 69 -1.55 4.65 16.53
CA ARG A 69 -1.50 4.47 15.07
C ARG A 69 -2.87 4.05 14.52
N LEU A 70 -3.59 3.18 15.24
CA LEU A 70 -4.94 2.75 14.87
C LEU A 70 -5.92 3.92 14.91
N LEU A 71 -5.89 4.71 15.99
CA LEU A 71 -6.73 5.90 16.14
C LEU A 71 -6.43 6.97 15.08
N ALA A 72 -5.15 7.27 14.84
CA ALA A 72 -4.75 8.20 13.79
C ALA A 72 -5.15 7.72 12.39
N GLY A 73 -5.03 6.42 12.12
CA GLY A 73 -5.51 5.79 10.89
C GLY A 73 -7.02 5.93 10.71
N LEU A 74 -7.80 5.75 11.78
CA LEU A 74 -9.25 5.92 11.77
C LEU A 74 -9.66 7.38 11.47
N VAL A 75 -8.96 8.34 12.08
CA VAL A 75 -9.13 9.77 11.79
C VAL A 75 -8.77 10.07 10.33
N ALA A 76 -7.69 9.49 9.80
CA ALA A 76 -7.31 9.66 8.40
C ALA A 76 -8.38 9.08 7.46
N ILE A 77 -8.94 7.91 7.75
CA ILE A 77 -10.03 7.30 6.96
C ILE A 77 -11.28 8.17 6.95
N LEU A 78 -11.69 8.68 8.13
CA LEU A 78 -12.83 9.58 8.25
C LEU A 78 -12.62 10.88 7.47
N THR A 79 -11.41 11.44 7.53
CA THR A 79 -11.04 12.66 6.81
C THR A 79 -11.00 12.42 5.30
N ALA A 80 -10.48 11.28 4.85
CA ALA A 80 -10.48 10.89 3.44
C ALA A 80 -11.89 10.80 2.88
N TRP A 81 -12.81 10.23 3.66
CA TRP A 81 -14.20 10.08 3.25
C TRP A 81 -14.90 11.44 3.13
N PHE A 82 -14.68 12.36 4.08
CA PHE A 82 -15.32 13.66 4.06
C PHE A 82 -14.68 14.61 3.03
N SER A 83 -13.36 14.67 2.98
CA SER A 83 -12.64 15.69 2.22
C SER A 83 -12.43 15.35 0.74
N ARG A 84 -12.47 14.07 0.36
CA ARG A 84 -12.07 13.57 -0.98
C ARG A 84 -10.70 14.08 -1.48
N SER A 85 -9.89 14.68 -0.61
CA SER A 85 -8.58 15.27 -0.91
C SER A 85 -7.49 14.44 -0.24
N THR A 86 -6.59 13.90 -1.05
CA THR A 86 -5.43 13.12 -0.57
C THR A 86 -4.50 13.97 0.29
N LEU A 87 -4.26 15.22 -0.10
CA LEU A 87 -3.41 16.16 0.65
C LEU A 87 -3.95 16.44 2.05
N LEU A 88 -5.25 16.72 2.18
CA LEU A 88 -5.88 16.95 3.48
C LEU A 88 -5.89 15.70 4.35
N THR A 89 -6.10 14.53 3.75
CA THR A 89 -6.02 13.23 4.44
C THR A 89 -4.63 13.00 5.04
N ILE A 90 -3.57 13.27 4.27
CA ILE A 90 -2.19 13.12 4.74
C ILE A 90 -1.90 14.11 5.86
N LEU A 91 -2.24 15.40 5.68
CA LEU A 91 -1.99 16.43 6.69
C LEU A 91 -2.70 16.14 8.01
N VAL A 92 -4.00 15.81 7.97
CA VAL A 92 -4.79 15.53 9.17
C VAL A 92 -4.35 14.22 9.82
N GLY A 93 -4.08 13.18 9.03
CA GLY A 93 -3.57 11.90 9.54
C GLY A 93 -2.22 12.07 10.24
N MET A 94 -1.28 12.80 9.63
CA MET A 94 0.01 13.12 10.26
C MET A 94 -0.18 13.95 11.52
N ALA A 95 -0.99 15.01 11.48
CA ALA A 95 -1.24 15.85 12.64
C ALA A 95 -1.84 15.06 13.82
N ALA A 96 -2.82 14.18 13.55
CA ALA A 96 -3.42 13.31 14.57
C ALA A 96 -2.40 12.34 15.18
N LEU A 97 -1.55 11.73 14.34
CA LEU A 97 -0.51 10.80 14.79
C LEU A 97 0.53 11.52 15.67
N PHE A 98 0.98 12.70 15.25
CA PHE A 98 1.91 13.53 16.02
C PHE A 98 1.31 13.97 17.36
N LEU A 99 0.06 14.44 17.38
CA LEU A 99 -0.63 14.84 18.61
C LEU A 99 -0.74 13.69 19.60
N MET A 100 -1.13 12.51 19.13
CA MET A 100 -1.29 11.33 19.97
C MET A 100 0.03 10.63 20.34
N GLN A 101 1.13 10.92 19.63
CA GLN A 101 2.47 10.44 19.99
C GLN A 101 3.17 11.39 20.95
N TRP A 102 2.83 12.67 20.90
CA TRP A 102 3.35 13.70 21.80
C TRP A 102 2.68 13.66 23.18
N LEU A 103 1.43 13.20 23.27
CA LEU A 103 0.69 12.93 24.50
C LEU A 103 1.10 11.59 25.13
#